data_AF-A0A8R2F6X9-F1
#
_entry.id   AF-A0A8R2F6X9-F1
#
_cell.length_a   1.000
_cell.length_b   1.000
_cell.length_c   1.000
_cell.angle_alpha   90.00
_cell.angle_beta   90.00
_cell.angle_gamma   90.00
#
_symmetry.space_group_name_H-M   'P 1'
#
loop_
_entity.id
_entity.type
_entity.pdbx_description
1 polymer ?
#
loop_
_entity_poly.entity_id
_entity_poly.type
_entity_poly.pdbx_seq_one_letter_code
_entity_poly.pdbx_strand_id
1 'polypeptide(L)'
;MSTVFGWVLMGKTSSSPDRNIVTMCSTTDSVERKLQRFLENEDVPIVEKSSQADLECERIYQSTTTHQSDGRYIVHLLFQKDPPLLGKSKNVALHRLEQLENRFKRFPKLRKEYHNAMKDFLDLGHMSQIKVPSVDEQTGASYIPYQAVLRPESTTTKTRIVFDAPAKSSSGLSFNNNLWCGAKLQQELPSIVLRFRLHFIVFTADIKQMFRLIKVIEAHRLYQRLLYRKMSRSRSTK
;
A
#
# COMPACT_ATOMS: atom_id res chain seq x y z
N MET A 1 -17.40 -56.68 -33.18
CA MET A 1 -18.02 -56.86 -31.84
C MET A 1 -17.47 -55.78 -30.92
N SER A 2 -18.29 -55.18 -30.04
CA SER A 2 -17.77 -54.27 -29.02
C SER A 2 -17.52 -55.04 -27.72
N THR A 3 -16.40 -54.75 -27.06
CA THR A 3 -16.02 -55.29 -25.75
C THR A 3 -15.77 -54.15 -24.78
N VAL A 4 -15.67 -54.44 -23.48
CA VAL A 4 -15.32 -53.46 -22.42
C VAL A 4 -13.94 -52.80 -22.62
N PHE A 5 -13.12 -53.27 -23.57
CA PHE A 5 -11.83 -52.71 -23.94
C PHE A 5 -11.81 -52.05 -25.34
N GLY A 6 -12.96 -51.92 -26.00
CA GLY A 6 -13.07 -51.31 -27.33
C GLY A 6 -13.56 -52.27 -28.43
N TRP A 7 -13.48 -51.80 -29.69
CA TRP A 7 -13.99 -52.50 -30.86
C TRP A 7 -13.04 -53.60 -31.33
N VAL A 8 -13.57 -54.80 -31.57
CA VAL A 8 -12.80 -55.95 -32.07
C VAL A 8 -13.39 -56.42 -33.40
N LEU A 9 -12.51 -56.58 -34.40
CA LEU A 9 -12.83 -57.17 -35.70
C LEU A 9 -12.51 -58.68 -35.67
N MET A 10 -13.45 -59.53 -36.09
CA MET A 10 -13.24 -60.98 -36.23
C MET A 10 -13.72 -61.45 -37.61
N GLY A 11 -12.93 -62.31 -38.24
CA GLY A 11 -13.24 -62.95 -39.53
C GLY A 11 -12.39 -64.21 -39.73
N LYS A 12 -12.88 -65.14 -40.55
CA LYS A 12 -12.16 -66.39 -40.89
C LYS A 12 -11.19 -66.11 -42.05
N THR A 13 -9.92 -66.47 -41.91
CA THR A 13 -8.91 -66.31 -42.97
C THR A 13 -8.69 -67.65 -43.69
N SER A 14 -8.71 -67.65 -45.02
CA SER A 14 -8.31 -68.80 -45.85
C SER A 14 -6.78 -68.89 -45.96
N SER A 15 -6.17 -69.91 -45.33
CA SER A 15 -4.82 -70.54 -45.58
C SER A 15 -3.64 -69.65 -46.01
N SER A 16 -2.42 -69.64 -45.46
CA SER A 16 -1.50 -70.62 -44.82
C SER A 16 -0.37 -69.83 -44.07
N PRO A 17 0.61 -70.43 -43.35
CA PRO A 17 1.39 -69.72 -42.34
C PRO A 17 2.68 -69.08 -42.90
N ASP A 18 2.68 -67.77 -43.04
CA ASP A 18 3.90 -66.96 -42.93
C ASP A 18 3.71 -65.99 -41.77
N ARG A 19 4.14 -66.42 -40.58
CA ARG A 19 4.01 -65.62 -39.35
C ARG A 19 5.12 -64.60 -39.26
N ASN A 20 5.01 -63.51 -40.02
CA ASN A 20 5.61 -62.26 -39.59
C ASN A 20 4.60 -61.52 -38.69
N ILE A 21 4.70 -61.76 -37.39
CA ILE A 21 3.96 -60.98 -36.39
C ILE A 21 4.60 -59.59 -36.34
N VAL A 22 4.10 -58.67 -37.15
CA VAL A 22 4.47 -57.26 -37.05
C VAL A 22 3.74 -56.66 -35.86
N THR A 23 4.41 -56.59 -34.72
CA THR A 23 3.90 -55.87 -33.55
C THR A 23 4.27 -54.40 -33.70
N MET A 24 3.32 -53.55 -34.06
CA MET A 24 3.53 -52.10 -34.06
C MET A 24 3.48 -51.61 -32.60
N CYS A 25 4.64 -51.50 -31.97
CA CYS A 25 4.78 -50.85 -30.67
C CYS A 25 4.84 -49.33 -30.89
N SER A 26 3.68 -48.66 -30.82
CA SER A 26 3.66 -47.21 -30.71
C SER A 26 4.05 -46.85 -29.27
N THR A 27 5.29 -46.42 -29.06
CA THR A 27 5.71 -45.81 -27.81
C THR A 27 5.04 -44.46 -27.71
N THR A 28 3.81 -44.45 -27.17
CA THR A 28 3.21 -43.19 -26.75
C THR A 28 4.16 -42.55 -25.75
N ASP A 29 4.39 -41.24 -25.89
CA ASP A 29 5.17 -40.46 -24.93
C ASP A 29 4.79 -40.85 -23.49
N SER A 30 5.79 -41.12 -22.64
CA SER A 30 5.57 -41.50 -21.24
C SER A 30 4.50 -40.60 -20.63
N VAL A 31 3.55 -41.18 -19.88
CA VAL A 31 2.48 -40.44 -19.18
C VAL A 31 3.07 -39.30 -18.36
N GLU A 32 4.25 -39.50 -17.78
CA GLU A 32 5.01 -38.50 -17.04
C GLU A 32 5.41 -37.31 -17.91
N ARG A 33 5.88 -37.53 -19.14
CA ARG A 33 6.23 -36.46 -20.09
C ARG A 33 5.00 -35.70 -20.58
N LYS A 34 3.86 -36.39 -20.72
CA LYS A 34 2.58 -35.75 -21.07
C LYS A 34 2.06 -34.89 -19.93
N LEU A 35 2.16 -35.38 -18.70
CA LEU A 35 1.78 -34.63 -17.50
C LEU A 35 2.69 -33.42 -17.32
N GLN A 36 4.01 -33.58 -17.49
CA GLN A 36 4.97 -32.48 -17.43
C GLN A 36 4.65 -31.40 -18.45
N ARG A 37 4.48 -31.76 -19.74
CA ARG A 37 4.10 -30.79 -20.78
C ARG A 37 2.75 -30.14 -20.51
N PHE A 38 1.79 -30.88 -19.95
CA PHE A 38 0.50 -30.30 -19.59
C PHE A 38 0.66 -29.22 -18.51
N LEU A 39 1.43 -29.52 -17.46
CA LEU A 39 1.71 -28.56 -16.39
C LEU A 39 2.51 -27.35 -16.89
N GLU A 40 3.52 -27.56 -17.73
CA GLU A 40 4.30 -26.47 -18.35
C GLU A 40 3.46 -25.57 -19.27
N ASN A 41 2.44 -26.12 -19.93
CA ASN A 41 1.55 -25.35 -20.81
C ASN A 41 0.38 -24.66 -20.05
N GLU A 42 -0.07 -25.24 -18.93
CA GLU A 42 -1.06 -24.64 -18.04
C GLU A 42 -0.44 -23.62 -17.07
N ASP A 43 0.89 -23.65 -16.90
CA ASP A 43 1.62 -22.66 -16.14
C ASP A 43 1.46 -21.28 -16.81
N VAL A 44 0.65 -20.44 -16.19
CA VAL A 44 0.48 -19.05 -16.61
C VAL A 44 1.78 -18.32 -16.29
N PRO A 45 2.51 -17.79 -17.29
CA PRO A 45 3.73 -17.05 -17.02
C PRO A 45 3.43 -15.86 -16.11
N ILE A 46 4.22 -15.73 -15.04
CA ILE A 46 4.17 -14.56 -14.17
C ILE A 46 4.77 -13.40 -14.95
N VAL A 47 3.92 -12.69 -15.69
CA VAL A 47 4.34 -11.45 -16.34
C VAL A 47 4.33 -10.35 -15.28
N GLU A 48 5.51 -9.99 -14.78
CA GLU A 48 5.70 -8.76 -14.03
C GLU A 48 5.45 -7.58 -14.97
N LYS A 49 4.21 -7.11 -15.01
CA LYS A 49 3.83 -5.91 -15.76
C LYS A 49 4.28 -4.69 -14.95
N SER A 50 5.57 -4.39 -15.01
CA SER A 50 6.10 -3.13 -14.48
C SER A 50 5.82 -2.03 -15.50
N SER A 51 4.96 -1.08 -15.14
CA SER A 51 4.75 0.10 -15.99
C SER A 51 5.99 1.00 -15.96
N GLN A 52 6.15 1.87 -16.96
CA GLN A 52 7.24 2.85 -16.96
C GLN A 52 7.22 3.74 -15.69
N ALA A 53 6.02 4.04 -15.18
CA ALA A 53 5.84 4.77 -13.93
C ALA A 53 6.35 3.99 -12.71
N ASP A 54 6.19 2.67 -12.70
CA ASP A 54 6.70 1.81 -11.62
C ASP A 54 8.22 1.74 -11.62
N LEU A 55 8.82 1.61 -12.81
CA LEU A 55 10.27 1.62 -12.96
C LEU A 55 10.89 2.95 -12.50
N GLU A 56 10.25 4.07 -12.84
CA GLU A 56 10.73 5.39 -12.42
C GLU A 56 10.58 5.60 -10.92
N CYS A 57 9.46 5.15 -10.35
CA CYS A 57 9.24 5.13 -8.91
C CYS A 57 10.32 4.32 -8.18
N GLU A 58 10.62 3.12 -8.67
CA GLU A 58 11.65 2.26 -8.09
C GLU A 58 13.04 2.88 -8.22
N ARG A 59 13.38 3.46 -9.38
CA ARG A 59 14.65 4.16 -9.61
C ARG A 59 14.85 5.31 -8.61
N ILE A 60 13.83 6.13 -8.39
CA ILE A 60 13.89 7.23 -7.41
C ILE A 60 14.03 6.66 -6.00
N TYR A 61 13.25 5.64 -5.64
CA TYR A 61 13.32 5.03 -4.32
C TYR A 61 14.71 4.45 -4.02
N GLN A 62 15.28 3.66 -4.92
CA GLN A 62 16.60 3.04 -4.76
C GLN A 62 17.73 4.08 -4.68
N SER A 63 17.66 5.15 -5.50
CA SER A 63 18.71 6.17 -5.53
C SER A 63 18.68 7.15 -4.35
N THR A 64 17.52 7.36 -3.73
CA THR A 64 17.34 8.42 -2.73
C THR A 64 17.09 7.92 -1.32
N THR A 65 16.64 6.66 -1.16
CA THR A 65 16.34 6.11 0.17
C THR A 65 17.63 5.79 0.92
N THR A 66 17.72 6.29 2.15
CA THR A 66 18.87 6.05 3.02
C THR A 66 18.43 5.45 4.34
N HIS A 67 19.35 4.73 4.98
CA HIS A 67 19.13 4.10 6.27
C HIS A 67 19.96 4.82 7.34
N GLN A 68 19.32 5.22 8.44
CA GLN A 68 19.98 5.85 9.57
C GLN A 68 20.58 4.82 10.53
N SER A 69 21.55 5.23 11.34
CA SER A 69 22.14 4.38 12.39
C SER A 69 21.16 3.95 13.47
N ASP A 70 20.03 4.66 13.63
CA ASP A 70 18.95 4.34 14.57
C ASP A 70 17.95 3.30 14.03
N GLY A 71 18.17 2.75 12.83
CA GLY A 71 17.29 1.78 12.20
C GLY A 71 16.14 2.40 11.39
N ARG A 72 16.07 3.73 11.27
CA ARG A 72 14.99 4.41 10.51
C ARG A 72 15.38 4.64 9.06
N TYR A 73 14.40 4.48 8.18
CA TYR A 73 14.54 4.86 6.78
C TYR A 73 14.25 6.35 6.60
N ILE A 74 15.03 7.00 5.76
CA ILE A 74 14.74 8.32 5.22
C ILE A 74 14.40 8.16 3.74
N VAL A 75 13.20 8.60 3.37
CA VAL A 75 12.67 8.49 2.00
C VAL A 75 12.38 9.86 1.42
N HIS A 76 12.47 9.95 0.10
CA HIS A 76 11.96 11.07 -0.67
C HIS A 76 10.48 10.83 -1.01
N LEU A 77 9.69 11.90 -1.02
CA LEU A 77 8.37 11.84 -1.65
C LEU A 77 8.55 11.66 -3.16
N LEU A 78 7.86 10.65 -3.71
CA LEU A 78 7.95 10.23 -5.10
C LEU A 78 7.13 11.15 -6.02
N PHE A 79 7.53 12.41 -6.14
CA PHE A 79 6.79 13.38 -6.95
C PHE A 79 6.87 13.06 -8.45
N GLN A 80 5.76 13.24 -9.14
CA GLN A 80 5.68 13.09 -10.61
C GLN A 80 6.36 14.25 -11.35
N LYS A 81 6.46 15.41 -10.69
CA LYS A 81 7.06 16.64 -11.21
C LYS A 81 7.85 17.32 -10.11
N ASP A 82 8.97 17.94 -10.48
CA ASP A 82 9.79 18.75 -9.58
C ASP A 82 9.91 20.18 -10.14
N PRO A 83 9.33 21.21 -9.48
CA PRO A 83 8.57 21.16 -8.23
C PRO A 83 7.12 20.62 -8.43
N PRO A 84 6.47 20.10 -7.37
CA PRO A 84 5.11 19.60 -7.45
C PRO A 84 4.07 20.72 -7.59
N LEU A 85 2.96 20.43 -8.26
CA LEU A 85 1.90 21.39 -8.60
C LEU A 85 0.80 21.44 -7.52
N LEU A 86 1.20 21.71 -6.28
CA LEU A 86 0.30 21.65 -5.12
C LEU A 86 -0.54 22.92 -4.92
N GLY A 87 -0.21 24.07 -5.50
CA GLY A 87 -0.99 25.30 -5.37
C GLY A 87 -1.21 25.77 -3.91
N LYS A 88 -2.23 26.60 -3.68
CA LYS A 88 -2.59 27.11 -2.35
C LYS A 88 -3.61 26.17 -1.69
N SER A 89 -3.26 25.58 -0.55
CA SER A 89 -4.11 24.63 0.21
C SER A 89 -4.45 25.09 1.64
N LYS A 90 -3.82 26.19 2.11
CA LYS A 90 -3.96 26.69 3.48
C LYS A 90 -5.41 27.01 3.88
N ASN A 91 -6.17 27.67 3.02
CA ASN A 91 -7.57 28.04 3.32
C ASN A 91 -8.46 26.81 3.53
N VAL A 92 -8.25 25.76 2.72
CA VAL A 92 -8.98 24.49 2.86
C VAL A 92 -8.64 23.82 4.20
N ALA A 93 -7.35 23.76 4.53
CA ALA A 93 -6.90 23.21 5.82
C ALA A 93 -7.44 24.01 7.02
N LEU A 94 -7.49 25.34 6.91
CA LEU A 94 -7.99 26.21 7.96
C LEU A 94 -9.48 25.99 8.20
N HIS A 95 -10.28 25.97 7.13
CA HIS A 95 -11.71 25.70 7.22
C HIS A 95 -12.00 24.34 7.87
N ARG A 96 -11.24 23.30 7.50
CA ARG A 96 -11.34 21.97 8.12
C ARG A 96 -11.00 21.99 9.61
N LEU A 97 -9.98 22.75 10.01
CA LEU A 97 -9.63 22.93 11.42
C LEU A 97 -10.76 23.62 12.19
N GLU A 98 -11.34 24.69 11.66
CA GLU A 98 -12.46 25.41 12.29
C GLU A 98 -13.71 24.53 12.45
N GLN A 99 -14.03 23.71 11.44
CA GLN A 99 -15.10 22.71 11.53
C GLN A 99 -14.84 21.71 12.66
N LEU A 100 -13.59 21.22 12.77
CA LEU A 100 -13.18 20.31 13.83
C LEU A 100 -13.29 20.96 15.22
N GLU A 101 -12.87 22.23 15.35
CA GLU A 101 -13.00 23.00 16.59
C GLU A 101 -14.45 23.26 16.99
N ASN A 102 -15.33 23.53 16.02
CA ASN A 102 -16.75 23.66 16.28
C ASN A 102 -17.38 22.34 16.75
N ARG A 103 -16.91 21.20 16.21
CA ARG A 103 -17.32 19.88 16.69
C ARG A 103 -16.86 19.61 18.13
N PHE A 104 -15.71 20.13 18.55
CA PHE A 104 -15.24 20.03 19.94
C PHE A 104 -16.15 20.71 20.95
N LYS A 105 -16.88 21.77 20.55
CA LYS A 105 -17.87 22.43 21.41
C LYS A 105 -19.02 21.49 21.76
N ARG A 106 -19.46 20.68 20.81
CA ARG A 106 -20.54 19.68 20.98
C ARG A 106 -20.05 18.39 21.65
N PHE A 107 -18.78 18.02 21.46
CA PHE A 107 -18.23 16.76 21.94
C PHE A 107 -16.91 16.97 22.73
N PRO A 108 -16.99 17.29 24.04
CA PRO A 108 -15.81 17.53 24.88
C PRO A 108 -14.86 16.34 24.98
N LYS A 109 -15.38 15.11 24.96
CA LYS A 109 -14.57 13.88 24.99
C LYS A 109 -13.68 13.77 23.75
N LEU A 110 -14.22 14.02 22.55
CA LEU A 110 -13.46 14.05 21.30
C LEU A 110 -12.31 15.05 21.38
N ARG A 111 -12.58 16.24 21.94
CA ARG A 111 -11.58 17.29 22.11
C ARG A 111 -10.39 16.80 22.94
N LYS A 112 -10.65 16.20 24.11
CA LYS A 112 -9.58 15.71 25.01
C LYS A 112 -8.71 14.65 24.31
N GLU A 113 -9.34 13.65 23.71
CA GLU A 113 -8.65 12.57 23.02
C GLU A 113 -7.84 13.07 21.81
N TYR A 114 -8.39 14.03 21.06
CA TYR A 114 -7.69 14.70 19.98
C TYR A 114 -6.41 15.41 20.45
N HIS A 115 -6.48 16.16 21.56
CA HIS A 115 -5.30 16.86 22.08
C HIS A 115 -4.23 15.89 22.56
N ASN A 116 -4.63 14.78 23.20
CA ASN A 116 -3.69 13.71 23.56
C ASN A 116 -3.00 13.14 22.32
N ALA A 117 -3.76 12.81 21.27
CA ALA A 117 -3.19 12.30 20.03
C ALA A 117 -2.20 13.30 19.39
N MET A 118 -2.55 14.59 19.28
CA MET A 118 -1.66 15.61 18.71
C MET A 118 -0.40 15.84 19.57
N LYS A 119 -0.53 15.71 20.90
CA LYS A 119 0.61 15.77 21.81
C LYS A 119 1.53 14.56 21.61
N ASP A 120 0.99 13.37 21.47
CA ASP A 120 1.79 12.17 21.18
C ASP A 120 2.58 12.32 19.86
N PHE A 121 2.00 12.94 18.83
CA PHE A 121 2.71 13.25 17.58
C PHE A 121 3.92 14.18 17.81
N LEU A 122 3.79 15.18 18.69
CA LEU A 122 4.87 16.11 19.03
C LEU A 122 5.94 15.45 19.90
N ASP A 123 5.53 14.76 20.96
CA ASP A 123 6.42 14.16 21.96
C ASP A 123 7.28 13.04 21.33
N LEU A 124 6.72 12.28 20.38
CA LEU A 124 7.44 11.25 19.63
C LEU A 124 8.28 11.81 18.47
N GLY A 125 8.25 13.13 18.23
CA GLY A 125 8.99 13.77 17.14
C GLY A 125 8.46 13.44 15.74
N HIS A 126 7.21 13.01 15.61
CA HIS A 126 6.55 12.78 14.32
C HIS A 126 6.00 14.08 13.70
N MET A 127 5.89 15.13 14.50
CA MET A 127 5.54 16.48 14.09
C MET A 127 6.46 17.47 14.78
N SER A 128 6.83 18.54 14.10
CA SER A 128 7.62 19.64 14.67
C SER A 128 6.96 20.97 14.38
N GLN A 129 7.05 21.90 15.33
CA GLN A 129 6.61 23.28 15.10
C GLN A 129 7.57 23.97 14.13
N ILE A 130 7.01 24.68 13.15
CA ILE A 130 7.78 25.52 12.22
C ILE A 130 8.28 26.75 13.00
N LYS A 131 9.60 26.91 13.12
CA LYS A 131 10.24 28.00 13.87
C LYS A 131 10.25 29.33 13.12
N VAL A 132 10.45 29.28 11.80
CA VAL A 132 10.47 30.44 10.92
C VAL A 132 9.23 30.38 10.03
N PRO A 133 8.23 31.25 10.22
CA PRO A 133 7.12 31.34 9.29
C PRO A 133 7.64 31.90 7.97
N SER A 134 8.06 31.01 7.06
CA SER A 134 8.34 31.39 5.67
C SER A 134 7.04 31.80 5.01
N VAL A 135 7.06 32.86 4.18
CA VAL A 135 5.91 33.22 3.37
C VAL A 135 5.58 32.02 2.49
N ASP A 136 4.37 31.47 2.65
CA ASP A 136 3.96 30.22 1.99
C ASP A 136 4.15 30.29 0.45
N GLU A 137 3.98 31.49 -0.12
CA GLU A 137 4.10 31.77 -1.56
C GLU A 137 5.53 31.67 -2.08
N GLN A 138 6.55 31.98 -1.26
CA GLN A 138 7.95 31.87 -1.65
C GLN A 138 8.50 30.44 -1.51
N THR A 139 7.81 29.58 -0.75
CA THR A 139 8.32 28.25 -0.38
C THR A 139 7.56 27.09 -1.02
N GLY A 140 6.48 27.34 -1.76
CA GLY A 140 5.67 26.28 -2.38
C GLY A 140 5.01 25.35 -1.36
N ALA A 141 4.79 25.86 -0.13
CA ALA A 141 4.31 25.08 0.99
C ALA A 141 2.87 24.59 0.81
N SER A 142 2.61 23.35 1.21
CA SER A 142 1.26 22.76 1.16
C SER A 142 0.80 22.29 2.53
N TYR A 143 -0.48 22.52 2.80
CA TYR A 143 -1.18 22.14 4.01
C TYR A 143 -2.14 20.99 3.74
N ILE A 144 -1.96 19.87 4.44
CA ILE A 144 -2.84 18.72 4.37
C ILE A 144 -3.95 18.88 5.41
N PRO A 145 -5.23 18.99 4.99
CA PRO A 145 -6.35 18.98 5.93
C PRO A 145 -6.42 17.63 6.66
N TYR A 146 -7.01 17.62 7.85
CA TYR A 146 -7.21 16.39 8.60
C TYR A 146 -8.50 16.43 9.41
N GLN A 147 -8.92 15.28 9.88
CA GLN A 147 -10.07 15.10 10.76
C GLN A 147 -9.74 14.15 11.92
N ALA A 148 -10.40 14.36 13.06
CA ALA A 148 -10.33 13.44 14.20
C ALA A 148 -11.53 12.49 14.17
N VAL A 149 -11.26 11.19 14.12
CA VAL A 149 -12.27 10.13 14.10
C VAL A 149 -12.19 9.34 15.40
N LEU A 150 -13.26 9.37 16.20
CA LEU A 150 -13.41 8.51 17.36
C LEU A 150 -13.71 7.09 16.88
N ARG A 151 -13.02 6.12 17.48
CA ARG A 151 -13.31 4.69 17.35
C ARG A 151 -13.55 4.15 18.75
N PRO A 152 -14.80 4.21 19.25
CA PRO A 152 -15.13 3.75 20.60
C PRO A 152 -14.73 2.29 20.85
N GLU A 153 -14.88 1.45 19.82
CA GLU A 153 -14.55 0.03 19.84
C GLU A 153 -13.04 -0.27 19.84
N SER A 154 -12.18 0.74 19.64
CA SER A 154 -10.74 0.51 19.63
C SER A 154 -10.17 0.46 21.04
N THR A 155 -9.66 -0.70 21.43
CA THR A 155 -9.02 -0.92 22.74
C THR A 155 -7.75 -0.10 22.93
N THR A 156 -6.99 0.13 21.85
CA THR A 156 -5.64 0.74 21.92
C THR A 156 -5.61 2.22 21.54
N THR A 157 -6.47 2.71 20.65
CA THR A 157 -6.44 4.10 20.17
C THR A 157 -7.85 4.64 19.95
N LYS A 158 -8.39 5.32 20.97
CA LYS A 158 -9.78 5.82 20.96
C LYS A 158 -10.03 6.89 19.90
N THR A 159 -9.02 7.64 19.47
CA THR A 159 -9.13 8.67 18.42
C THR A 159 -7.99 8.55 17.41
N ARG A 160 -8.32 8.51 16.11
CA ARG A 160 -7.35 8.55 15.02
C ARG A 160 -7.38 9.91 14.31
N ILE A 161 -6.20 10.47 14.06
CA ILE A 161 -6.03 11.61 13.16
C ILE A 161 -5.94 11.07 11.74
N VAL A 162 -6.86 11.49 10.88
CA VAL A 162 -6.94 11.06 9.48
C VAL A 162 -6.60 12.25 8.61
N PHE A 163 -5.51 12.15 7.86
CA PHE A 163 -5.09 13.16 6.90
C PHE A 163 -5.84 12.98 5.58
N ASP A 164 -6.43 14.06 5.09
CA ASP A 164 -7.20 14.11 3.85
C ASP A 164 -6.28 14.55 2.70
N ALA A 165 -5.33 13.67 2.35
CA ALA A 165 -4.41 13.86 1.23
C ALA A 165 -5.09 13.95 -0.16
N PRO A 166 -6.28 13.34 -0.40
CA PRO A 166 -7.05 13.53 -1.63
C PRO A 166 -7.71 14.91 -1.76
N ALA A 167 -7.71 15.74 -0.70
CA ALA A 167 -8.25 17.09 -0.79
C ALA A 167 -7.54 17.90 -1.88
N LYS A 168 -8.33 18.48 -2.79
CA LYS A 168 -7.83 19.33 -3.87
C LYS A 168 -7.44 20.69 -3.32
N SER A 169 -6.35 21.23 -3.85
CA SER A 169 -5.93 22.60 -3.59
C SER A 169 -6.45 23.56 -4.67
N SER A 170 -6.00 24.83 -4.64
CA SER A 170 -6.31 25.80 -5.69
C SER A 170 -5.84 25.41 -7.09
N SER A 171 -4.90 24.46 -7.25
CA SER A 171 -4.49 23.94 -8.56
C SER A 171 -5.45 22.90 -9.13
N GLY A 172 -6.45 22.47 -8.36
CA GLY A 172 -7.37 21.38 -8.74
C GLY A 172 -6.77 19.98 -8.57
N LEU A 173 -5.48 19.87 -8.21
CA LEU A 173 -4.78 18.62 -7.94
C LEU A 173 -4.70 18.37 -6.42
N SER A 174 -4.70 17.09 -6.03
CA SER A 174 -4.46 16.68 -4.64
C SER A 174 -2.99 16.34 -4.37
N PHE A 175 -2.63 16.15 -3.10
CA PHE A 175 -1.30 15.67 -2.74
C PHE A 175 -1.00 14.31 -3.37
N ASN A 176 -1.98 13.39 -3.34
CA ASN A 176 -1.84 12.06 -3.95
C ASN A 176 -1.70 12.14 -5.48
N ASN A 177 -2.36 13.08 -6.15
CA ASN A 177 -2.21 13.23 -7.61
C ASN A 177 -0.81 13.68 -8.04
N ASN A 178 -0.04 14.27 -7.13
CA ASN A 178 1.33 14.72 -7.41
C ASN A 178 2.38 13.61 -7.16
N LEU A 179 1.98 12.44 -6.63
CA LEU A 179 2.88 11.35 -6.30
C LEU A 179 2.71 10.16 -7.25
N TRP A 180 3.80 9.45 -7.51
CA TRP A 180 3.74 8.11 -8.08
C TRP A 180 3.15 7.14 -7.05
N CYS A 181 2.28 6.26 -7.51
CA CYS A 181 1.75 5.18 -6.68
C CYS A 181 2.78 4.05 -6.49
N GLY A 182 3.58 3.80 -7.54
CA GLY A 182 4.48 2.66 -7.63
C GLY A 182 3.75 1.33 -7.79
N ALA A 183 4.55 0.27 -7.99
CA ALA A 183 4.04 -1.07 -8.16
C ALA A 183 3.42 -1.62 -6.87
N LYS A 184 2.44 -2.52 -7.02
CA LYS A 184 1.85 -3.24 -5.89
C LYS A 184 2.86 -4.29 -5.36
N LEU A 185 3.60 -3.92 -4.31
CA LEU A 185 4.56 -4.83 -3.64
C LEU A 185 3.90 -5.86 -2.71
N GLN A 186 2.61 -5.69 -2.42
CA GLN A 186 1.88 -6.53 -1.48
C GLN A 186 1.46 -7.85 -2.12
N GLN A 187 1.85 -8.97 -1.51
CA GLN A 187 1.39 -10.29 -1.93
C GLN A 187 -0.12 -10.44 -1.73
N GLU A 188 -0.74 -11.28 -2.56
CA GLU A 188 -2.17 -11.55 -2.48
C GLU A 188 -2.54 -12.24 -1.16
N LEU A 189 -3.59 -11.72 -0.50
CA LEU A 189 -4.04 -12.22 0.80
C LEU A 189 -4.38 -13.72 0.79
N PRO A 190 -5.07 -14.29 -0.24
CA PRO A 190 -5.34 -15.72 -0.27
C PRO A 190 -4.06 -16.57 -0.23
N SER A 191 -3.02 -16.18 -0.96
CA SER A 191 -1.74 -16.88 -0.97
C SER A 191 -1.05 -16.85 0.39
N ILE A 192 -1.12 -15.71 1.09
CA ILE A 192 -0.60 -15.58 2.45
C ILE A 192 -1.37 -16.52 3.40
N VAL A 193 -2.70 -16.52 3.34
CA VAL A 193 -3.56 -17.33 4.22
C VAL A 193 -3.35 -18.84 3.97
N LEU A 194 -3.20 -19.27 2.72
CA LEU A 194 -2.94 -20.67 2.39
C LEU A 194 -1.60 -21.14 2.95
N ARG A 195 -0.52 -20.38 2.76
CA ARG A 195 0.79 -20.69 3.35
C ARG A 195 0.74 -20.71 4.88
N PHE A 196 0.01 -19.78 5.48
CA PHE A 196 -0.18 -19.72 6.93
C PHE A 196 -0.83 -21.00 7.48
N ARG A 197 -1.74 -21.64 6.72
CA ARG A 197 -2.39 -22.90 7.10
C ARG A 197 -1.53 -24.15 6.93
N LEU A 198 -0.42 -24.08 6.21
CA LEU A 198 0.49 -25.23 6.04
C LEU A 198 1.33 -25.51 7.29
N HIS A 199 1.42 -24.56 8.22
CA HIS A 199 2.23 -24.67 9.43
C HIS A 199 1.36 -25.03 10.63
N PHE A 200 1.83 -26.00 11.43
CA PHE A 200 1.14 -26.43 12.66
C PHE A 200 1.12 -25.34 13.74
N ILE A 201 2.15 -24.49 13.78
CA ILE A 201 2.29 -23.37 14.72
C ILE A 201 2.66 -22.12 13.93
N VAL A 202 2.01 -21.01 14.28
CA VAL A 202 2.16 -19.71 13.62
C VAL A 202 2.16 -18.59 14.65
N PHE A 203 2.96 -17.55 14.39
CA PHE A 203 3.02 -16.35 15.23
C PHE A 203 2.40 -15.17 14.48
N THR A 204 1.63 -14.37 15.21
CA THR A 204 1.10 -13.10 14.71
C THR A 204 1.54 -11.98 15.64
N ALA A 205 1.93 -10.86 15.05
CA ALA A 205 2.32 -9.66 15.78
C ALA A 205 1.83 -8.42 15.02
N ASP A 206 1.39 -7.41 15.78
CA ASP A 206 1.04 -6.10 15.23
C ASP A 206 2.15 -5.10 15.53
N ILE A 207 2.69 -4.47 14.49
CA ILE A 207 3.75 -3.47 14.64
C ILE A 207 3.10 -2.11 14.86
N LYS A 208 3.08 -1.69 16.12
CA LYS A 208 2.52 -0.40 16.52
C LYS A 208 3.19 0.75 15.74
N GLN A 209 2.37 1.50 15.00
CA GLN A 209 2.77 2.73 14.32
C GLN A 209 3.91 2.56 13.29
N MET A 210 3.99 1.40 12.61
CA MET A 210 5.11 1.07 11.70
C MET A 210 5.47 2.18 10.69
N PHE A 211 4.47 2.82 10.07
CA PHE A 211 4.70 3.87 9.08
C PHE A 211 5.41 5.11 9.64
N ARG A 212 5.34 5.35 10.95
CA ARG A 212 5.97 6.49 11.60
C ARG A 212 7.48 6.32 11.82
N LEU A 213 8.01 5.11 11.56
CA LEU A 213 9.44 4.83 11.55
C LEU A 213 10.11 5.31 10.25
N ILE A 214 9.33 5.56 9.20
CA ILE A 214 9.82 6.08 7.93
C ILE A 214 9.81 7.61 8.01
N LYS A 215 10.98 8.23 7.92
CA LYS A 215 11.14 9.69 7.90
C LYS A 215 11.10 10.20 6.45
N VAL A 216 10.45 11.33 6.26
CA VAL A 216 10.56 12.10 5.01
C VAL A 216 11.74 13.07 5.12
N ILE A 217 12.51 13.22 4.04
CA ILE A 217 13.59 14.19 3.97
C ILE A 217 13.11 15.61 4.31
N GLU A 218 14.00 16.40 4.91
CA GLU A 218 13.64 17.71 5.44
C GLU A 218 13.08 18.66 4.37
N ALA A 219 13.68 18.67 3.17
CA ALA A 219 13.24 19.51 2.06
C ALA A 219 11.79 19.21 1.63
N HIS A 220 11.31 17.97 1.76
CA HIS A 220 9.96 17.60 1.33
C HIS A 220 8.90 17.74 2.43
N ARG A 221 9.30 17.97 3.69
CA ARG A 221 8.34 18.15 4.81
C ARG A 221 7.44 19.36 4.62
N LEU A 222 7.88 20.36 3.85
CA LEU A 222 7.09 21.56 3.56
C LEU A 222 5.80 21.28 2.77
N TYR A 223 5.71 20.13 2.10
CA TYR A 223 4.52 19.70 1.36
C TYR A 223 3.49 18.97 2.24
N GLN A 224 3.84 18.67 3.50
CA GLN A 224 3.01 17.92 4.45
C GLN A 224 2.70 18.75 5.71
N ARG A 225 2.63 20.08 5.59
CA ARG A 225 2.30 20.95 6.73
C ARG A 225 0.86 20.69 7.18
N LEU A 226 0.59 20.97 8.44
CA LEU A 226 -0.76 20.96 8.99
C LEU A 226 -0.98 22.20 9.85
N LEU A 227 -2.25 22.59 9.98
CA LEU A 227 -2.64 23.67 10.89
C LEU A 227 -3.06 23.06 12.23
N TYR A 228 -2.43 23.49 13.30
CA TYR A 228 -2.73 23.06 14.65
C TYR A 228 -2.78 24.25 15.59
N ARG A 229 -3.88 24.41 16.32
CA ARG A 229 -4.03 25.44 17.35
C ARG A 229 -3.91 24.77 18.72
N LYS A 230 -2.83 25.07 19.42
CA LYS A 230 -2.68 24.67 20.82
C LYS A 230 -3.69 25.47 21.65
N MET A 231 -4.43 24.77 22.51
CA MET A 231 -5.30 25.40 23.48
C MET A 231 -4.51 26.39 24.35
N SER A 232 -4.81 27.67 24.23
CA SER A 232 -4.46 28.62 25.29
C SER A 232 -5.37 28.29 26.49
N ARG A 233 -4.79 28.19 27.69
CA ARG A 233 -5.58 28.37 28.90
C ARG A 233 -6.23 29.75 28.74
N SER A 234 -7.56 29.78 28.73
CA SER A 234 -8.31 31.04 28.80
C SER A 234 -7.65 31.89 29.88
N ARG A 235 -7.15 33.08 29.51
CA ARG A 235 -6.85 34.11 30.50
C ARG A 235 -8.14 34.30 31.26
N SER A 236 -8.13 33.98 32.55
CA SER A 236 -9.16 34.40 33.48
C SER A 236 -9.20 35.91 33.37
N THR A 237 -10.17 36.45 32.62
CA THR A 237 -10.64 37.81 32.81
C THR A 237 -11.19 37.84 34.24
N LYS A 238 -10.35 38.36 35.14
CA LYS A 238 -10.85 39.10 36.30
C LYS A 238 -11.47 40.39 35.79
#